data_AF-A0A101KRS7-F1
#
_entry.id   AF-A0A101KRS7-F1
#
_cell.length_a   1.000
_cell.length_b   1.000
_cell.length_c   1.000
_cell.angle_alpha   90.00
_cell.angle_beta   90.00
_cell.angle_gamma   90.00
#
_symmetry.space_group_name_H-M   'P 1'
#
loop_
_entity.id
_entity.type
_entity.pdbx_description
1 polymer ?
#
loop_
_entity_poly.entity_id
_entity_poly.type
_entity_poly.pdbx_seq_one_letter_code
_entity_poly.pdbx_strand_id
1 'polypeptide(L)' 'MAQATKHDVQGVICGHTHHALMHDDFGIRYINTGDWVESCTAVVEHWDGRFEIVRWRNAPRKGEVQRHDESGFLALEA' A
#
# COMPACT_ATOMS: atom_id res chain seq x y z
N MET A 1 9.56 -5.08 -16.82
CA MET A 1 9.10 -4.99 -18.23
C MET A 1 9.72 -6.09 -19.09
N ALA A 2 10.98 -5.99 -19.55
CA ALA A 2 11.56 -6.99 -20.47
C ALA A 2 11.54 -8.45 -19.96
N GLN A 3 11.71 -8.68 -18.66
CA GLN A 3 11.60 -10.03 -18.07
C GLN A 3 10.16 -10.58 -18.13
N ALA A 4 9.14 -9.72 -17.95
CA ALA A 4 7.74 -10.15 -18.02
C ALA A 4 7.40 -10.68 -19.42
N THR A 5 7.80 -9.93 -20.45
CA THR A 5 7.61 -10.31 -21.85
C THR A 5 8.35 -11.59 -22.22
N LYS A 6 9.60 -11.75 -21.74
CA LYS A 6 10.39 -12.96 -22.00
C LYS A 6 9.78 -14.22 -21.43
N HIS A 7 9.03 -14.10 -20.35
CA HIS A 7 8.44 -15.22 -19.63
C HIS A 7 6.93 -15.39 -19.87
N ASP A 8 6.35 -14.60 -20.78
CA ASP A 8 4.92 -14.61 -21.10
C ASP A 8 4.03 -14.46 -19.85
N VAL A 9 4.39 -13.49 -18.99
CA VAL A 9 3.64 -13.16 -17.78
C VAL A 9 3.10 -11.74 -17.83
N GLN A 10 2.01 -11.52 -17.09
CA GLN A 10 1.27 -10.25 -17.05
C GLN A 10 1.92 -9.19 -16.14
N GLY A 11 2.91 -9.58 -15.34
CA GLY A 11 3.51 -8.70 -14.37
C GLY A 11 4.78 -9.24 -13.73
N VAL A 12 5.41 -8.40 -12.90
CA VAL A 12 6.58 -8.75 -12.08
C VAL A 12 6.36 -8.25 -10.67
N ILE A 13 6.63 -9.11 -9.69
CA ILE A 13 6.73 -8.77 -8.28
C ILE A 13 8.20 -8.91 -7.87
N CYS A 14 8.79 -7.85 -7.32
CA CYS A 14 10.18 -7.87 -6.84
C CYS A 14 10.35 -7.09 -5.53
N GLY A 15 11.59 -7.02 -5.03
CA GLY A 15 11.96 -6.21 -3.86
C GLY A 15 13.30 -5.49 -4.10
N HIS A 16 14.19 -5.51 -3.10
CA HIS A 16 15.57 -4.98 -3.12
C HIS A 16 15.73 -3.47 -2.86
N THR A 17 14.86 -2.61 -3.39
CA THR A 17 15.02 -1.15 -3.22
C THR A 17 14.40 -0.59 -1.93
N HIS A 18 13.74 -1.44 -1.14
CA HIS A 18 13.00 -1.12 0.10
C HIS A 18 11.85 -0.10 -0.08
N HIS A 19 11.52 0.27 -1.32
CA HIS A 19 10.47 1.24 -1.60
C HIS A 19 9.23 0.57 -2.18
N ALA A 20 8.15 0.51 -1.40
CA ALA A 20 6.90 -0.07 -1.88
C ALA A 20 6.31 0.74 -3.05
N LEU A 21 6.08 0.10 -4.19
CA LEU A 21 5.56 0.74 -5.40
C LEU A 21 4.68 -0.23 -6.18
N MET A 22 3.60 0.28 -6.77
CA MET A 22 2.77 -0.46 -7.72
C MET A 22 2.38 0.46 -8.87
N HIS A 23 2.57 0.01 -10.10
CA HIS A 23 2.12 0.73 -11.28
C HIS A 23 1.86 -0.23 -12.44
N ASP A 24 0.99 0.21 -13.36
CA ASP A 24 0.63 -0.50 -14.58
C ASP A 24 1.09 0.36 -15.76
N ASP A 25 2.25 0.02 -16.33
CA ASP A 25 2.82 0.73 -17.48
C ASP A 25 3.13 -0.24 -18.62
N PHE A 26 2.94 0.20 -19.86
CA PHE A 26 3.26 -0.59 -21.07
C PHE A 26 2.59 -1.98 -21.11
N GLY A 27 1.41 -2.12 -20.50
CA GLY A 27 0.65 -3.36 -20.46
C GLY A 27 1.20 -4.42 -19.51
N ILE A 28 2.13 -4.07 -18.62
CA ILE A 28 2.72 -4.98 -17.63
C ILE A 28 2.55 -4.37 -16.23
N ARG A 29 2.05 -5.18 -15.30
CA ARG A 29 1.98 -4.79 -13.89
C ARG A 29 3.34 -4.92 -13.22
N TYR A 30 3.81 -3.86 -12.59
CA TYR A 30 5.01 -3.90 -11.75
C TYR A 30 4.65 -3.65 -10.29
N ILE A 31 5.13 -4.53 -9.41
CA ILE A 31 4.97 -4.42 -7.97
C ILE A 31 6.35 -4.57 -7.33
N ASN A 32 6.75 -3.57 -6.56
CA ASN A 32 7.91 -3.65 -5.70
C ASN A 32 7.45 -3.72 -4.24
N THR A 33 7.85 -4.77 -3.53
CA THR A 33 7.66 -4.87 -2.09
C THR A 33 8.55 -3.85 -1.40
N GLY A 34 8.03 -3.20 -0.37
CA GLY A 34 8.89 -2.51 0.59
C GLY A 34 9.61 -3.51 1.48
N ASP A 35 9.89 -3.07 2.69
CA ASP A 35 10.63 -3.79 3.71
C ASP A 35 9.85 -3.82 5.04
N TRP A 36 10.34 -4.56 6.01
CA TRP A 36 9.67 -4.75 7.31
C TRP A 36 10.20 -3.82 8.41
N VAL A 37 11.24 -3.04 8.13
CA VAL A 37 11.96 -2.20 9.08
C VAL A 37 11.49 -0.75 8.95
N GLU A 38 11.66 -0.16 7.77
CA GLU A 38 11.41 1.24 7.49
C GLU A 38 9.96 1.47 7.05
N SER A 39 9.54 0.76 5.99
CA SER A 39 8.22 0.94 5.39
C SER A 39 7.13 0.08 6.06
N CYS A 40 7.48 -1.11 6.54
CA CYS A 40 6.56 -2.07 7.16
C CYS A 40 5.32 -2.31 6.28
N THR A 41 5.58 -2.71 5.02
CA THR A 41 4.56 -2.92 4.00
C THR A 41 4.49 -4.38 3.57
N ALA A 42 3.32 -4.80 3.09
CA ALA A 42 3.10 -6.08 2.44
C ALA A 42 2.27 -5.90 1.17
N VAL A 43 2.47 -6.79 0.20
CA VAL A 43 1.62 -6.89 -0.99
C VAL A 43 0.60 -7.98 -0.74
N VAL A 44 -0.67 -7.68 -0.98
CA VAL A 44 -1.79 -8.61 -0.87
C VAL A 44 -2.41 -8.78 -2.25
N GLU A 45 -2.62 -10.03 -2.67
CA GLU A 45 -3.47 -10.37 -3.79
C GLU A 45 -4.83 -10.82 -3.25
N HIS A 46 -5.89 -10.17 -3.74
CA HIS A 46 -7.26 -10.49 -3.42
C HIS A 46 -7.78 -11.59 -4.35
N TRP A 47 -8.83 -12.32 -3.94
CA TRP A 47 -9.42 -13.40 -4.75
C TRP A 47 -10.00 -12.94 -6.09
N ASP A 48 -10.29 -11.65 -6.25
CA ASP A 48 -10.72 -11.04 -7.51
C ASP A 48 -9.55 -10.62 -8.42
N GLY A 49 -8.32 -10.96 -8.05
CA GLY A 49 -7.10 -10.63 -8.80
C GLY A 49 -6.60 -9.19 -8.60
N ARG A 50 -7.22 -8.40 -7.71
CA ARG A 50 -6.69 -7.09 -7.35
C ARG A 50 -5.48 -7.22 -6.44
N PHE A 51 -4.52 -6.32 -6.62
CA PHE A 51 -3.37 -6.19 -5.73
C PHE A 51 -3.48 -4.93 -4.86
N GLU A 52 -2.96 -5.01 -3.65
CA GLU A 52 -2.93 -3.91 -2.68
C GLU A 52 -1.58 -3.89 -1.95
N ILE A 53 -1.05 -2.69 -1.68
CA ILE A 53 0.06 -2.51 -0.74
C ILE A 53 -0.53 -2.07 0.59
N VAL A 54 -0.45 -2.95 1.59
CA VAL A 54 -0.86 -2.64 2.96
C VAL A 54 0.32 -2.17 3.79
N ARG A 55 0.09 -1.24 4.71
CA ARG A 55 1.08 -0.79 5.69
C ARG A 55 0.64 -1.23 7.09
N TRP A 56 1.46 -2.04 7.75
CA TRP A 56 1.15 -2.61 9.06
C TRP A 56 1.15 -1.57 10.19
N ARG A 57 1.93 -0.50 10.05
CA ARG A 57 2.20 0.46 11.14
C ARG A 57 1.10 1.51 11.39
N ASN A 58 -0.12 1.28 10.91
CA ASN A 58 -1.31 2.08 11.20
C ASN A 58 -2.29 1.40 12.18
N ALA A 59 -1.84 0.38 12.93
CA ALA A 59 -2.55 0.06 14.17
C ALA A 59 -2.54 1.33 15.06
N PRO A 60 -3.69 1.81 15.56
CA PRO A 60 -3.71 2.97 16.44
C PRO A 60 -2.71 2.71 17.57
N ARG A 61 -1.83 3.67 17.83
CA ARG A 61 -0.99 3.61 19.02
C ARG A 61 -1.95 3.43 20.20
N LYS A 62 -1.72 2.42 21.03
CA LYS A 62 -2.51 2.16 22.24
C LYS A 62 -2.50 3.46 23.07
N GLY A 63 -3.54 4.30 22.96
CA GLY A 63 -3.59 5.66 23.52
C GLY A 63 -4.19 6.76 22.63
N GLU A 64 -4.31 6.60 21.31
CA GLU A 64 -5.05 7.55 20.47
C GLU A 64 -6.55 7.22 20.49
N VAL A 65 -7.23 7.77 21.50
CA VAL A 65 -8.70 7.84 21.52
C VAL A 65 -9.12 8.82 20.43
N GLN A 66 -9.83 8.33 19.40
CA GLN A 66 -10.63 9.22 18.55
C GLN A 66 -11.66 9.88 19.46
N ARG A 67 -11.45 11.17 19.77
CA ARG A 67 -12.47 11.97 20.45
C ARG A 67 -13.64 12.10 19.47
N HIS A 68 -14.70 11.34 19.70
CA HIS A 68 -16.02 11.73 19.22
C HIS A 68 -16.44 12.96 20.03
N ASP A 69 -16.56 14.11 19.38
CA ASP A 69 -17.22 15.27 19.96
C ASP A 69 -18.74 15.09 19.82
N GLU A 70 -19.37 14.53 20.85
CA GLU A 70 -20.83 14.47 20.97
C GLU A 70 -21.47 15.84 21.30
N SER A 71 -21.02 16.90 20.65
CA SER A 71 -21.65 18.21 20.76
C SER A 71 -21.62 18.87 19.41
N GLY A 72 -22.66 18.58 18.63
CA GLY A 72 -23.05 19.43 17.53
C GLY A 72 -23.21 20.87 18.02
N PHE A 73 -22.22 21.70 17.75
CA PHE A 73 -22.37 23.14 17.69
C PHE A 73 -21.28 23.74 16.80
N LEU A 74 -21.71 24.38 15.72
CA LEU A 74 -20.90 25.28 14.90
C LEU A 74 -20.36 26.42 15.77
N ALA A 75 -19.06 26.70 15.71
CA ALA A 75 -18.55 28.04 15.92
C ALA A 75 -17.31 28.29 15.07
N LEU A 76 -17.42 29.32 14.23
CA LEU A 76 -16.39 29.95 13.41
C LEU A 76 -15.15 30.39 14.21
N GLU A 77 -14.03 30.45 13.49
CA GLU A 77 -12.87 31.36 13.56
C GLU A 77 -12.48 32.06 14.88
N ALA A 78 -11.16 32.02 15.15
CA ALA A 78 -10.35 33.19 15.48
C ALA A 78 -8.92 32.98 14.94
#